data_AF-A0A7S2JP84-F1
#
_entry.id   AF-A0A7S2JP84-F1
#
_cell.length_a   1.000
_cell.length_b   1.000
_cell.length_c   1.000
_cell.angle_alpha   90.00
_cell.angle_beta   90.00
_cell.angle_gamma   90.00
#
_symmetry.space_group_name_H-M   'P 1'
#
loop_
_entity.id
_entity.type
_entity.pdbx_description
1 polymer ?
#
loop_
_entity_poly.entity_id
_entity_poly.type
_entity_poly.pdbx_seq_one_letter_code
_entity_poly.pdbx_strand_id
1 'polypeptide(L)'
;INNFVANGKGPYAMPVSGAWGNMMLLPTSTKPDTFLLFTDMTPIGSAPPPSMIGTCVTLDPASRGSVTLRSPTITDDPVIDLKLFANPADLAPLIACINLWRNIFAAATA
;
A
#
# COMPACT_ATOMS: atom_id res chain seq x y z
N ILE A 1 -13.17 -8.56 23.53
CA ILE A 1 -12.91 -7.16 23.94
C ILE A 1 -11.42 -6.90 23.71
N ASN A 2 -11.07 -6.02 22.76
CA ASN A 2 -9.71 -5.86 22.24
C ASN A 2 -8.70 -5.45 23.33
N ASN A 3 -7.56 -6.15 23.40
CA ASN A 3 -6.45 -5.99 24.35
C ASN A 3 -5.89 -4.54 24.45
N PHE A 4 -6.11 -3.73 23.43
CA PHE A 4 -5.68 -2.33 23.39
C PHE A 4 -6.38 -1.46 24.46
N VAL A 5 -7.68 -1.65 24.66
CA VAL A 5 -8.49 -0.87 25.63
C VAL A 5 -8.05 -1.13 27.07
N ALA A 6 -7.57 -2.34 27.35
CA ALA A 6 -7.13 -2.72 28.70
C ALA A 6 -5.70 -2.26 29.02
N ASN A 7 -4.78 -2.31 28.05
CA ASN A 7 -3.35 -2.29 28.35
C ASN A 7 -2.50 -1.30 27.52
N GLY A 8 -3.10 -0.54 26.59
CA GLY A 8 -2.37 0.41 25.73
C GLY A 8 -1.32 -0.22 24.81
N LYS A 9 -1.36 -1.55 24.64
CA LYS A 9 -0.41 -2.34 23.84
C LYS A 9 -1.18 -3.20 22.84
N GLY A 10 -0.86 -3.06 21.56
CA GLY A 10 -1.53 -3.72 20.44
C GLY A 10 -1.81 -2.77 19.27
N PRO A 11 -2.22 -3.27 18.09
CA PRO A 11 -2.48 -2.42 16.92
C PRO A 11 -3.57 -1.37 17.22
N TYR A 12 -3.22 -0.10 16.97
CA TYR A 12 -3.97 1.10 17.40
C TYR A 12 -5.20 1.42 16.52
N ALA A 13 -5.36 0.78 15.38
CA ALA A 13 -6.55 0.85 14.55
C ALA A 13 -6.62 -0.44 13.75
N MET A 14 -7.69 -1.21 13.90
CA MET A 14 -8.02 -2.24 12.93
C MET A 14 -9.11 -1.66 12.04
N PRO A 15 -8.96 -1.73 10.71
CA PRO A 15 -10.08 -1.47 9.85
C PRO A 15 -11.18 -2.49 10.11
N VAL A 16 -12.41 -2.00 10.26
CA VAL A 16 -13.58 -2.86 10.50
C VAL A 16 -14.10 -3.38 9.17
N SER A 17 -13.81 -2.66 8.08
CA SER A 17 -14.14 -3.08 6.72
C SER A 17 -13.08 -2.63 5.72
N GLY A 18 -12.75 -3.52 4.78
CA GLY A 18 -11.84 -3.22 3.70
C GLY A 18 -12.19 -4.03 2.47
N ALA A 19 -11.96 -3.46 1.30
CA ALA A 19 -12.08 -4.15 0.02
C ALA A 19 -10.71 -4.15 -0.65
N TRP A 20 -10.38 -5.26 -1.31
CA TRP A 20 -9.14 -5.37 -2.06
C TRP A 20 -9.38 -6.06 -3.38
N GLY A 21 -8.50 -5.79 -4.34
CA GLY A 21 -8.62 -6.37 -5.66
C GLY A 21 -7.37 -6.16 -6.50
N ASN A 22 -7.11 -7.14 -7.38
CA ASN A 22 -6.12 -7.01 -8.43
C ASN A 22 -6.79 -6.39 -9.66
N MET A 23 -6.18 -5.35 -10.25
CA MET A 23 -6.71 -4.61 -11.39
C MET A 23 -5.71 -4.53 -12.53
N MET A 24 -6.25 -4.38 -13.74
CA MET A 24 -5.51 -4.00 -14.94
C MET A 24 -5.82 -2.53 -15.19
N LEU A 25 -4.98 -1.63 -14.68
CA LEU A 25 -5.18 -0.19 -14.82
C LEU A 25 -4.54 0.38 -16.08
N LEU A 26 -3.48 -0.27 -16.59
CA LEU A 26 -2.85 0.14 -17.82
C LEU A 26 -3.55 -0.50 -19.04
N PRO A 27 -3.84 0.26 -20.11
CA PRO A 27 -4.47 -0.28 -21.32
C PRO A 27 -3.67 -1.39 -22.00
N THR A 28 -2.35 -1.43 -21.78
CA THR A 28 -1.44 -2.40 -22.37
C THR A 28 -1.29 -3.67 -21.54
N SER A 29 -1.87 -3.74 -20.35
CA SER A 29 -1.73 -4.88 -19.45
C SER A 29 -2.53 -6.08 -19.93
N THR A 30 -1.88 -7.23 -19.97
CA THR A 30 -2.49 -8.54 -20.27
C THR A 30 -2.75 -9.38 -19.02
N LYS A 31 -2.33 -8.89 -17.85
CA LYS A 31 -2.52 -9.46 -16.52
C LYS A 31 -2.64 -8.32 -15.50
N PRO A 32 -3.14 -8.56 -14.28
CA PRO A 32 -3.22 -7.50 -13.27
C PRO A 32 -1.87 -6.82 -13.02
N ASP A 33 -1.87 -5.49 -13.05
CA ASP A 33 -0.69 -4.64 -12.87
C ASP A 33 -0.67 -3.94 -11.52
N THR A 34 -1.83 -3.84 -10.86
CA THR A 34 -2.00 -3.09 -9.62
C THR A 34 -2.85 -3.88 -8.64
N PHE A 35 -2.42 -3.94 -7.38
CA PHE A 35 -3.26 -4.34 -6.25
C PHE A 35 -3.78 -3.08 -5.54
N LEU A 36 -5.08 -3.05 -5.35
CA LEU A 36 -5.80 -2.02 -4.62
C LEU A 36 -6.20 -2.56 -3.25
N LEU A 37 -6.01 -1.73 -2.24
CA LEU A 37 -6.62 -1.92 -0.93
C LEU A 37 -7.33 -0.63 -0.54
N PHE A 38 -8.62 -0.76 -0.28
CA PHE A 38 -9.44 0.26 0.34
C PHE A 38 -9.71 -0.14 1.79
N THR A 39 -9.58 0.81 2.70
CA THR A 39 -9.89 0.60 4.09
C THR A 39 -10.52 1.83 4.74
N ASP A 40 -11.50 1.60 5.61
CA ASP A 40 -11.99 2.64 6.50
C ASP A 40 -10.94 2.95 7.58
N MET A 41 -10.74 4.23 7.85
CA MET A 41 -10.07 4.69 9.06
C MET A 41 -11.11 5.34 9.95
N THR A 42 -11.51 4.61 10.98
CA THR A 42 -12.24 5.19 12.10
C THR A 42 -11.23 5.57 13.18
N PRO A 43 -10.92 6.86 13.40
CA PRO A 43 -10.15 7.24 14.56
C PRO A 43 -10.95 6.93 15.83
N ILE A 44 -10.33 6.30 16.84
CA ILE A 44 -10.93 6.14 18.16
C ILE A 44 -10.81 7.49 18.89
N GLY A 45 -11.92 8.24 19.02
CA GLY A 45 -11.97 9.53 19.74
C GLY A 45 -12.81 10.60 19.03
N SER A 46 -12.83 11.83 19.55
CA SER A 46 -13.58 12.98 19.03
C SER A 46 -12.94 13.63 17.77
N ALA A 47 -12.31 12.83 16.92
CA ALA A 47 -11.47 13.25 15.80
C ALA A 47 -12.22 13.12 14.45
N PRO A 48 -11.71 13.75 13.36
CA PRO A 48 -12.44 14.31 12.20
C PRO A 48 -13.17 13.26 11.33
N PRO A 49 -13.98 13.65 10.30
CA PRO A 49 -14.90 12.73 9.63
C PRO A 49 -14.22 11.47 9.07
N PRO A 50 -14.99 10.38 8.87
CA PRO A 50 -14.45 9.09 8.43
C PRO A 50 -13.49 9.28 7.26
N SER A 51 -12.24 8.88 7.48
CA SER A 51 -11.19 9.00 6.48
C SER A 51 -11.09 7.67 5.75
N MET A 52 -10.97 7.72 4.43
CA MET A 52 -10.73 6.53 3.62
C MET A 52 -9.27 6.52 3.19
N ILE A 53 -8.61 5.37 3.28
CA ILE A 53 -7.28 5.17 2.69
C ILE A 53 -7.41 4.24 1.49
N GLY A 54 -6.89 4.70 0.36
CA GLY A 54 -6.63 3.89 -0.82
C GLY A 54 -5.13 3.62 -0.94
N THR A 55 -4.75 2.36 -1.04
CA THR A 55 -3.36 1.92 -1.24
C THR A 55 -3.19 1.43 -2.68
N CYS A 56 -2.08 1.81 -3.29
CA CYS A 56 -1.66 1.39 -4.63
C CYS A 56 -0.40 0.53 -4.52
N VAL A 57 -0.42 -0.67 -5.08
CA VAL A 57 0.76 -1.55 -5.13
C VAL A 57 0.96 -2.06 -6.55
N THR A 58 2.14 -1.84 -7.12
CA THR A 58 2.51 -2.42 -8.42
C THR A 58 2.80 -3.92 -8.26
N LEU A 59 2.14 -4.76 -9.05
CA LEU A 59 2.24 -6.22 -8.93
C LEU A 59 3.43 -6.84 -9.68
N ASP A 60 3.90 -6.18 -10.74
CA ASP A 60 5.02 -6.65 -11.57
C ASP A 60 5.96 -5.48 -11.89
N PRO A 61 6.63 -4.90 -10.88
CA PRO A 61 7.60 -3.84 -11.13
C PRO A 61 8.75 -4.41 -11.98
N ALA A 62 9.32 -3.61 -12.87
CA ALA A 62 10.51 -3.92 -13.64
C ALA A 62 11.80 -3.62 -12.85
N SER A 63 11.76 -2.73 -11.85
CA SER A 63 12.91 -2.47 -10.98
C SER A 63 13.35 -3.73 -10.21
N ARG A 64 14.66 -3.93 -10.06
CA ARG A 64 15.24 -5.07 -9.35
C ARG A 64 16.29 -4.57 -8.35
N GLY A 65 16.12 -4.92 -7.09
CA GLY A 65 17.08 -4.68 -6.02
C GLY A 65 18.09 -5.82 -5.86
N SER A 66 18.93 -5.71 -4.84
CA SER A 66 19.87 -6.76 -4.43
C SER A 66 19.99 -6.81 -2.91
N VAL A 67 20.25 -8.02 -2.39
CA VAL A 67 20.66 -8.24 -1.01
C VAL A 67 22.04 -8.87 -1.04
N THR A 68 22.98 -8.32 -0.28
CA THR A 68 24.37 -8.81 -0.24
C THR A 68 24.81 -8.96 1.21
N LEU A 69 25.43 -10.09 1.54
CA LEU A 69 26.02 -10.27 2.85
C LEU A 69 27.15 -9.26 3.05
N ARG A 70 27.12 -8.56 4.17
CA ARG A 70 28.16 -7.59 4.53
C ARG A 70 29.45 -8.31 4.93
N SER A 71 29.33 -9.44 5.61
CA SER A 71 30.41 -10.26 6.09
C SER A 71 29.95 -11.73 6.20
N PRO A 72 30.85 -12.67 6.54
CA PRO A 72 30.48 -14.05 6.87
C PRO A 72 29.74 -14.21 8.21
N THR A 73 29.68 -13.18 9.05
CA THR A 73 29.08 -13.24 10.39
C THR A 73 27.55 -13.16 10.30
N ILE A 74 26.83 -14.16 10.83
CA ILE A 74 25.37 -14.26 10.71
C ILE A 74 24.58 -13.15 11.42
N THR A 75 25.21 -12.49 12.40
CA THR A 75 24.62 -11.36 13.13
C THR A 75 24.80 -10.03 12.43
N ASP A 76 25.64 -9.97 11.39
CA ASP A 76 25.86 -8.72 10.67
C ASP A 76 24.69 -8.47 9.72
N ASP A 77 24.12 -7.27 9.80
CA ASP A 77 23.02 -6.89 8.92
C ASP A 77 23.49 -6.91 7.45
N PRO A 78 22.71 -7.53 6.54
CA PRO A 78 23.01 -7.51 5.12
C PRO A 78 22.89 -6.09 4.56
N VAL A 79 23.53 -5.86 3.42
CA VAL A 79 23.32 -4.65 2.63
C VAL A 79 22.11 -4.90 1.71
N ILE A 80 21.09 -4.06 1.84
CA ILE A 80 19.87 -4.13 1.02
C ILE A 80 19.83 -2.88 0.13
N ASP A 81 19.85 -3.09 -1.18
CA ASP A 81 19.60 -2.04 -2.18
C ASP A 81 18.26 -2.35 -2.86
N LEU A 82 17.23 -1.58 -2.53
CA LEU A 82 15.88 -1.84 -3.03
C LEU A 82 15.69 -1.42 -4.49
N LYS A 83 16.49 -0.47 -4.99
CA LYS A 83 16.34 0.15 -6.32
C LYS A 83 14.88 0.48 -6.68
N LEU A 84 14.08 0.93 -5.72
CA LEU A 84 12.68 1.27 -5.97
C LEU A 84 12.59 2.35 -7.05
N PHE A 85 11.75 2.12 -8.06
CA PHE A 85 11.55 3.03 -9.19
C PHE A 85 12.81 3.30 -10.03
N ALA A 86 13.82 2.44 -9.96
CA ALA A 86 14.98 2.51 -10.85
C ALA A 86 14.59 2.35 -12.33
N ASN A 87 13.52 1.61 -12.62
CA ASN A 87 12.85 1.63 -13.91
C ASN A 87 11.66 2.62 -13.87
N PRO A 88 11.66 3.68 -14.71
CA PRO A 88 10.58 4.67 -14.71
C PRO A 88 9.21 4.10 -15.11
N ALA A 89 9.16 2.94 -15.80
CA ALA A 89 7.91 2.27 -16.15
C ALA A 89 7.09 1.87 -14.92
N ASP A 90 7.72 1.67 -13.76
CA ASP A 90 7.06 1.24 -12.52
C ASP A 90 6.11 2.30 -11.94
N LEU A 91 6.26 3.56 -12.37
CA LEU A 91 5.42 4.67 -11.93
C LEU A 91 4.08 4.71 -12.65
N ALA A 92 4.01 4.24 -13.90
CA ALA A 92 2.78 4.29 -14.71
C ALA A 92 1.56 3.64 -14.01
N PRO A 93 1.63 2.40 -13.49
CA PRO A 93 0.48 1.78 -12.82
C PRO A 93 0.10 2.51 -11.53
N LEU A 94 1.08 3.06 -10.80
CA LEU A 94 0.81 3.85 -9.59
C LEU A 94 0.10 5.17 -9.89
N ILE A 95 0.50 5.87 -10.95
CA ILE A 95 -0.16 7.09 -11.40
C ILE A 95 -1.60 6.79 -11.81
N ALA A 96 -1.82 5.71 -12.57
CA ALA A 96 -3.16 5.27 -12.96
C ALA A 96 -4.02 4.95 -11.73
N CYS A 97 -3.45 4.28 -10.72
CA CYS A 97 -4.11 3.99 -9.45
C CYS A 97 -4.49 5.24 -8.66
N ILE A 98 -3.57 6.21 -8.54
CA ILE A 98 -3.85 7.48 -7.85
C ILE A 98 -4.98 8.22 -8.56
N ASN A 99 -4.97 8.27 -9.89
CA ASN A 99 -6.05 8.89 -10.66
C ASN A 99 -7.40 8.19 -10.44
N LEU A 100 -7.41 6.85 -10.39
CA LEU A 100 -8.60 6.09 -10.03
C LEU A 100 -9.12 6.47 -8.64
N TRP A 101 -8.25 6.52 -7.62
CA TRP A 101 -8.65 6.93 -6.27
C TRP A 101 -9.21 8.35 -6.23
N ARG A 102 -8.58 9.30 -6.94
CA ARG A 102 -9.08 10.68 -7.04
C ARG A 102 -10.49 10.71 -7.62
N ASN A 103 -10.76 9.92 -8.66
CA ASN A 103 -12.07 9.84 -9.28
C ASN A 103 -13.11 9.21 -8.34
N ILE A 104 -12.76 8.11 -7.67
CA ILE A 104 -13.64 7.44 -6.69
C ILE A 104 -14.00 8.42 -5.56
N PHE A 105 -13.02 9.12 -4.97
CA PHE A 105 -13.28 10.05 -3.88
C PHE A 105 -14.02 11.30 -4.32
N ALA A 106 -13.77 11.82 -5.52
CA ALA A 106 -14.55 12.93 -6.06
C ALA A 106 -16.01 12.53 -6.30
N ALA A 107 -16.27 11.33 -6.84
CA ALA A 107 -17.62 10.83 -7.06
C ALA A 107 -18.42 10.64 -5.75
N ALA A 108 -17.75 10.34 -4.64
CA ALA A 108 -18.39 10.22 -3.33
C ALA A 108 -18.87 11.57 -2.73
N THR A 109 -18.46 12.70 -3.31
CA THR A 109 -18.84 14.05 -2.86
C THR A 109 -19.92 14.73 -3.70
N ALA A 110 -20.34 14.09 -4.81
CA ALA A 110 -21.36 14.59 -5.73
C ALA A 110 -22.74 13.98 -5.41
#